data_AF-A0A950MJG4-F1
#
_entry.id   AF-A0A950MJG4-F1
#
_cell.length_a   1.000
_cell.length_b   1.000
_cell.length_c   1.000
_cell.angle_alpha   90.00
_cell.angle_beta   90.00
_cell.angle_gamma   90.00
#
_symmetry.space_group_name_H-M   'P 1'
#
loop_
_entity.id
_entity.type
_entity.pdbx_description
1 polymer ?
#
loop_
_entity_poly.entity_id
_entity_poly.type
_entity_poly.pdbx_seq_one_letter_code
_entity_poly.pdbx_strand_id
1 'polypeptide(L)'
;DLIHWTKFGPAFLDADGGKYAGLKYKSAGIVTQLKGDRLIVVRINGKYRMYWGEGEIHLATSADLIHWTPVEDKDGAPLVVLSKRRGRFDSSFPEVGPPPLLTERGIVVMNNGKNDPEHGDAELGPNAYATGQALFAADNPAKLLARADKPFLKPEMPFEKTGQYAAGTTFAEGLVAFKGKWFLYYGCADSLVGVAIANIR
;
A
#
# COMPACT_ATOMS: atom_id res chain seq x y z
N ASP A 1 8.36 -22.57 0.48
CA ASP A 1 7.49 -23.18 -0.54
C ASP A 1 6.06 -22.61 -0.55
N LEU A 2 5.79 -21.50 0.17
CA LEU A 2 4.47 -20.91 0.37
C LEU A 2 3.51 -21.74 1.26
N ILE A 3 3.98 -22.84 1.88
CA ILE A 3 3.20 -23.72 2.76
C ILE A 3 3.84 -23.78 4.16
N HIS A 4 5.16 -23.93 4.23
CA HIS A 4 5.92 -23.96 5.47
C HIS A 4 6.53 -22.58 5.76
N TRP A 5 6.12 -21.96 6.86
CA TRP A 5 6.49 -20.58 7.22
C TRP A 5 7.24 -20.54 8.55
N THR A 6 8.28 -19.70 8.61
CA THR A 6 8.96 -19.34 9.87
C THR A 6 8.52 -17.94 10.29
N LYS A 7 8.09 -17.77 11.55
CA LYS A 7 7.73 -16.47 12.11
C LYS A 7 8.97 -15.85 12.76
N PHE A 8 9.36 -14.66 12.30
CA PHE A 8 10.52 -13.93 12.84
C PHE A 8 10.15 -12.86 13.88
N GLY A 9 8.85 -12.68 14.16
CA GLY A 9 8.36 -11.66 15.10
C GLY A 9 8.02 -10.33 14.42
N PRO A 10 7.73 -9.29 15.21
CA PRO A 10 7.40 -7.96 14.69
C PRO A 10 8.57 -7.35 13.90
N ALA A 11 8.29 -6.87 12.69
CA ALA A 11 9.27 -6.23 11.81
C ALA A 11 10.14 -5.13 12.47
N PHE A 12 9.60 -4.38 13.42
CA PHE A 12 10.28 -3.26 14.08
C PHE A 12 10.75 -3.55 15.51
N LEU A 13 10.73 -4.83 15.94
CA LEU A 13 11.00 -5.21 17.34
C LEU A 13 12.35 -4.68 17.85
N ASP A 14 13.41 -4.90 17.06
CA ASP A 14 14.79 -4.56 17.46
C ASP A 14 15.28 -3.23 16.88
N ALA A 15 14.42 -2.52 16.14
CA ALA A 15 14.78 -1.27 15.47
C ALA A 15 15.24 -0.22 16.49
N ASP A 16 16.40 0.38 16.24
CA ASP A 16 17.02 1.43 17.05
C ASP A 16 17.04 1.13 18.55
N GLY A 17 17.43 -0.11 18.89
CA GLY A 17 17.51 -0.55 20.29
C GLY A 17 16.14 -0.79 20.94
N GLY A 18 15.12 -1.11 20.15
CA GLY A 18 13.77 -1.40 20.62
C GLY A 18 12.85 -0.18 20.71
N LYS A 19 13.26 0.96 20.15
CA LYS A 19 12.47 2.21 20.12
C LYS A 19 11.04 1.99 19.61
N TYR A 20 10.88 1.08 18.66
CA TYR A 20 9.61 0.81 17.97
C TYR A 20 8.91 -0.47 18.40
N ALA A 21 9.38 -1.15 19.45
CA ALA A 21 8.81 -2.43 19.89
C ALA A 21 7.32 -2.33 20.29
N GLY A 22 6.89 -1.18 20.82
CA GLY A 22 5.50 -0.91 21.20
C GLY A 22 4.65 -0.24 20.13
N LEU A 23 5.21 0.03 18.94
CA LEU A 23 4.50 0.70 17.87
C LEU A 23 3.39 -0.21 17.33
N LYS A 24 2.18 0.33 17.21
CA LYS A 24 1.08 -0.36 16.52
C LYS A 24 1.11 0.01 15.04
N TYR A 25 1.22 -0.99 14.19
CA TYR A 25 1.28 -0.82 12.75
C TYR A 25 0.72 -2.04 12.03
N LYS A 26 0.36 -1.83 10.77
CA LYS A 26 -0.02 -2.87 9.82
C LYS A 26 0.21 -2.38 8.40
N SER A 27 -0.15 -3.22 7.42
CA SER A 27 -0.26 -2.87 6.00
C SER A 27 1.08 -2.39 5.44
N ALA A 28 1.88 -3.34 4.96
CA ALA A 28 3.23 -3.09 4.47
C ALA A 28 3.44 -3.72 3.10
N GLY A 29 4.01 -2.94 2.19
CA GLY A 29 4.34 -3.37 0.84
C GLY A 29 5.84 -3.16 0.57
N ILE A 30 6.55 -4.26 0.36
CA ILE A 30 7.98 -4.25 -0.02
C ILE A 30 8.10 -3.83 -1.48
N VAL A 31 9.04 -2.94 -1.80
CA VAL A 31 9.23 -2.47 -3.17
C VAL A 31 9.72 -3.61 -4.07
N THR A 32 9.01 -3.82 -5.17
CA THR A 32 9.29 -4.82 -6.20
C THR A 32 9.59 -4.18 -7.53
N GLN A 33 10.13 -4.94 -8.47
CA GLN A 33 10.29 -4.57 -9.87
C GLN A 33 9.90 -5.77 -10.74
N LEU A 34 9.25 -5.50 -11.87
CA LEU A 34 9.04 -6.52 -12.90
C LEU A 34 10.37 -6.79 -13.61
N LYS A 35 10.88 -8.02 -13.51
CA LYS A 35 12.01 -8.51 -14.30
C LYS A 35 11.59 -9.71 -15.13
N GLY A 36 11.55 -9.53 -16.44
CA GLY A 36 10.89 -10.48 -17.33
C GLY A 36 9.39 -10.54 -17.02
N ASP A 37 8.91 -11.71 -16.61
CA ASP A 37 7.52 -11.97 -16.24
C ASP A 37 7.30 -12.10 -14.72
N ARG A 38 8.32 -11.81 -13.90
CA ARG A 38 8.25 -11.97 -12.44
C ARG A 38 8.44 -10.66 -11.70
N LEU A 39 7.60 -10.43 -10.70
CA LEU A 39 7.83 -9.40 -9.68
C LEU A 39 8.89 -9.92 -8.70
N ILE A 40 9.98 -9.18 -8.56
CA ILE A 40 11.03 -9.50 -7.59
C ILE A 40 11.26 -8.32 -6.66
N VAL A 41 11.59 -8.62 -5.40
CA VAL A 41 12.01 -7.58 -4.43
C VAL A 41 13.32 -6.95 -4.89
N VAL A 42 13.43 -5.63 -4.76
CA VAL A 42 14.62 -4.86 -5.16
C VAL A 42 15.24 -4.08 -4.02
N ARG A 43 16.55 -3.84 -4.14
CA ARG A 43 17.27 -2.88 -3.27
C ARG A 43 17.32 -1.52 -3.97
N ILE A 44 17.14 -0.46 -3.19
CA ILE A 44 17.31 0.94 -3.62
C ILE A 44 18.34 1.56 -2.68
N ASN A 45 19.44 2.05 -3.25
CA ASN A 45 20.60 2.56 -2.50
C ASN A 45 21.12 1.54 -1.46
N GLY A 46 21.29 0.29 -1.90
CA GLY A 46 21.89 -0.80 -1.09
C GLY A 46 20.96 -1.48 -0.08
N LYS A 47 19.78 -0.93 0.21
CA LYS A 47 18.81 -1.47 1.17
C LYS A 47 17.50 -1.88 0.53
N TYR A 48 16.82 -2.86 1.11
CA TYR A 48 15.40 -3.08 0.83
C TYR A 48 14.57 -1.94 1.38
N ARG A 49 13.44 -1.68 0.74
CA ARG A 49 12.50 -0.60 1.09
C ARG A 49 11.10 -1.19 1.18
N MET A 50 10.31 -0.70 2.12
CA MET A 50 8.87 -0.91 2.12
C MET A 50 8.16 0.40 2.45
N TYR A 51 6.98 0.57 1.88
CA TYR A 51 6.00 1.53 2.36
C TYR A 51 5.09 0.81 3.32
N TRP A 52 4.70 1.45 4.41
CA TRP A 52 3.84 0.81 5.41
C TRP A 52 2.94 1.83 6.10
N GLY A 53 1.83 1.37 6.68
CA GLY A 53 0.98 2.19 7.53
C GLY A 53 -0.45 2.36 7.04
N GLU A 54 -1.25 2.89 7.94
CA GLU A 54 -2.69 3.09 7.84
C GLU A 54 -3.03 4.47 8.45
N GLY A 55 -3.87 5.27 7.80
CA GLY A 55 -4.11 6.68 8.14
C GLY A 55 -2.97 7.63 7.69
N GLU A 56 -1.73 7.18 7.86
CA GLU A 56 -0.51 7.77 7.31
C GLU A 56 0.37 6.65 6.74
N ILE A 57 0.97 6.90 5.58
CA ILE A 57 1.92 5.98 4.96
C ILE A 57 3.32 6.50 5.26
N HIS A 58 4.17 5.58 5.69
CA HIS A 58 5.55 5.78 6.09
C HIS A 58 6.49 4.92 5.26
N LEU A 59 7.80 5.03 5.52
CA LEU A 59 8.85 4.21 4.93
C LEU A 59 9.60 3.42 5.99
N ALA A 60 10.14 2.27 5.60
CA ALA A 60 11.14 1.53 6.36
C ALA A 60 12.21 0.94 5.44
N THR A 61 13.38 0.66 6.02
CA THR A 61 14.50 0.00 5.32
C THR A 61 14.90 -1.29 6.01
N SER A 62 15.44 -2.22 5.23
CA SER A 62 15.99 -3.47 5.76
C SER A 62 17.23 -3.92 4.97
N ALA A 63 18.14 -4.64 5.64
CA ALA A 63 19.27 -5.30 5.00
C ALA A 63 18.97 -6.76 4.62
N ASP A 64 17.97 -7.39 5.26
CA ASP A 64 17.75 -8.85 5.23
C ASP A 64 16.28 -9.28 5.04
N LEU A 65 15.35 -8.32 4.89
CA LEU A 65 13.90 -8.49 4.77
C LEU A 65 13.18 -8.97 6.05
N ILE A 66 13.90 -9.15 7.15
CA ILE A 66 13.37 -9.63 8.42
C ILE A 66 13.31 -8.48 9.42
N HIS A 67 14.45 -7.81 9.63
CA HIS A 67 14.57 -6.70 10.55
C HIS A 67 14.44 -5.39 9.78
N TRP A 68 13.45 -4.58 10.16
CA TRP A 68 13.13 -3.34 9.49
C TRP A 68 13.32 -2.16 10.44
N THR A 69 13.82 -1.05 9.90
CA THR A 69 13.96 0.22 10.62
C THR A 69 13.09 1.26 9.95
N PRO A 70 12.08 1.83 10.64
CA PRO A 70 11.34 2.99 10.15
C PRO A 70 12.30 4.10 9.71
N VAL A 71 12.00 4.76 8.60
CA VAL A 71 12.71 5.98 8.22
C VAL A 71 12.18 7.10 9.09
N GLU A 72 13.05 7.82 9.77
CA GLU A 72 12.67 8.92 10.65
C GLU A 72 12.67 10.28 9.93
N ASP A 73 11.83 11.20 10.42
CA ASP A 73 11.92 12.62 10.13
C ASP A 73 12.98 13.31 11.01
N LYS A 74 13.07 14.64 10.91
CA LYS A 74 14.04 15.44 11.66
C LYS A 74 13.85 15.41 13.18
N ASP A 75 12.65 15.06 13.64
CA ASP A 75 12.27 15.05 15.06
C ASP A 75 12.34 13.61 15.64
N GLY A 76 12.79 12.64 14.83
CA GLY A 76 12.92 11.25 15.23
C GLY A 76 11.61 10.47 15.23
N ALA A 77 10.56 10.98 14.60
CA ALA A 77 9.30 10.28 14.40
C ALA A 77 9.29 9.53 13.05
N PRO A 78 8.50 8.45 12.89
CA PRO A 78 8.35 7.81 11.58
C PRO A 78 7.93 8.79 10.49
N LEU A 79 8.74 8.94 9.46
CA LEU A 79 8.54 9.87 8.35
C LEU A 79 7.21 9.57 7.65
N VAL A 80 6.30 10.55 7.65
CA VAL A 80 5.06 10.50 6.87
C VAL A 80 5.36 10.90 5.42
N VAL A 81 5.10 10.00 4.49
CA VAL A 81 5.30 10.23 3.03
C VAL A 81 3.99 10.43 2.29
N LEU A 82 2.86 10.02 2.87
CA LEU A 82 1.53 10.27 2.33
C LEU A 82 0.49 10.26 3.45
N SER A 83 -0.28 11.33 3.57
CA SER A 83 -1.34 11.51 4.56
C SER A 83 -2.71 11.70 3.90
N LYS A 84 -3.77 11.69 4.71
CA LYS A 84 -5.14 11.95 4.24
C LYS A 84 -5.29 13.35 3.63
N ARG A 85 -6.21 13.51 2.68
CA ARG A 85 -6.46 14.81 2.02
C ARG A 85 -7.94 15.04 1.79
N ARG A 86 -8.42 16.22 2.22
CA ARG A 86 -9.82 16.64 2.12
C ARG A 86 -10.30 16.65 0.66
N GLY A 87 -11.55 16.26 0.42
CA GLY A 87 -12.22 16.31 -0.88
C GLY A 87 -11.72 15.25 -1.88
N ARG A 88 -11.19 14.14 -1.38
CA ARG A 88 -10.66 13.01 -2.17
C ARG A 88 -11.07 11.69 -1.52
N PHE A 89 -10.94 10.59 -2.27
CA PHE A 89 -11.33 9.25 -1.80
C PHE A 89 -10.53 8.77 -0.58
N ASP A 90 -9.31 9.27 -0.41
CA ASP A 90 -8.38 8.98 0.69
C ASP A 90 -8.38 10.08 1.76
N SER A 91 -9.57 10.61 2.04
CA SER A 91 -9.81 11.76 2.93
C SER A 91 -9.84 11.43 4.41
N SER A 92 -10.22 10.21 4.78
CA SER A 92 -10.16 9.76 6.17
C SER A 92 -8.89 8.98 6.44
N PHE A 93 -8.55 8.04 5.54
CA PHE A 93 -7.63 6.97 5.86
C PHE A 93 -6.95 6.38 4.61
N PRO A 94 -5.76 6.85 4.21
CA PRO A 94 -4.92 6.14 3.25
C PRO A 94 -4.22 4.95 3.92
N GLU A 95 -4.15 3.83 3.22
CA GLU A 95 -3.53 2.59 3.70
C GLU A 95 -2.78 1.90 2.56
N VAL A 96 -1.62 1.32 2.84
CA VAL A 96 -0.81 0.64 1.82
C VAL A 96 -1.53 -0.63 1.32
N GLY A 97 -1.59 -0.81 0.01
CA GLY A 97 -2.13 -2.01 -0.63
C GLY A 97 -1.04 -3.02 -1.03
N PRO A 98 -1.03 -3.53 -2.28
CA PRO A 98 -0.05 -4.51 -2.72
C PRO A 98 1.40 -3.97 -2.71
N PRO A 99 2.41 -4.87 -2.80
CA PRO A 99 3.81 -4.49 -2.96
C PRO A 99 4.00 -3.40 -4.02
N PRO A 100 4.61 -2.24 -3.68
CA PRO A 100 4.88 -1.16 -4.62
C PRO A 100 5.74 -1.61 -5.79
N LEU A 101 5.52 -0.99 -6.95
CA LEU A 101 6.18 -1.36 -8.21
C LEU A 101 7.14 -0.25 -8.64
N LEU A 102 8.42 -0.56 -8.64
CA LEU A 102 9.45 0.26 -9.27
C LEU A 102 9.31 0.17 -10.80
N THR A 103 9.16 1.32 -11.43
CA THR A 103 9.07 1.52 -12.87
C THR A 103 10.12 2.54 -13.33
N GLU A 104 10.25 2.76 -14.62
CA GLU A 104 11.11 3.82 -15.19
C GLU A 104 10.67 5.24 -14.76
N ARG A 105 9.39 5.42 -14.39
CA ARG A 105 8.85 6.71 -13.94
C ARG A 105 8.96 6.94 -12.43
N GLY A 106 9.40 5.93 -11.68
CA GLY A 106 9.39 5.96 -10.22
C GLY A 106 8.67 4.76 -9.61
N ILE A 107 8.43 4.83 -8.31
CA ILE A 107 7.81 3.77 -7.52
C ILE A 107 6.31 4.05 -7.41
N VAL A 108 5.50 3.17 -8.00
CA VAL A 108 4.05 3.21 -7.90
C VAL A 108 3.63 2.51 -6.61
N VAL A 109 3.00 3.24 -5.70
CA VAL A 109 2.39 2.73 -4.48
C VAL A 109 0.88 2.74 -4.69
N MET A 110 0.25 1.57 -4.71
CA MET A 110 -1.20 1.47 -4.68
C MET A 110 -1.67 1.59 -3.23
N ASN A 111 -2.66 2.44 -2.97
CA ASN A 111 -3.18 2.68 -1.64
C ASN A 111 -4.71 2.58 -1.61
N ASN A 112 -5.24 2.06 -0.51
CA ASN A 112 -6.67 1.97 -0.24
C ASN A 112 -7.06 3.19 0.60
N GLY A 113 -8.00 3.99 0.11
CA GLY A 113 -8.47 5.20 0.76
C GLY A 113 -9.88 5.03 1.30
N LYS A 114 -10.06 5.23 2.60
CA LYS A 114 -11.39 5.36 3.21
C LYS A 114 -11.92 6.77 3.01
N ASN A 115 -13.12 6.85 2.44
CA ASN A 115 -13.78 8.13 2.20
C ASN A 115 -14.34 8.70 3.50
N ASP A 116 -14.01 9.95 3.79
CA ASP A 116 -14.58 10.68 4.90
C ASP A 116 -16.08 10.97 4.64
N PRO A 117 -16.98 10.75 5.62
CA PRO A 117 -18.42 10.93 5.42
C PRO A 117 -18.86 12.35 5.09
N GLU A 118 -18.13 13.36 5.57
CA GLU A 118 -18.53 14.77 5.45
C GLU A 118 -17.63 15.56 4.51
N HIS A 119 -16.38 15.12 4.38
CA HIS A 119 -15.29 15.88 3.79
C HIS A 119 -14.53 15.09 2.74
N GLY A 120 -15.10 13.97 2.29
CA GLY A 120 -14.53 13.11 1.27
C GLY A 120 -14.90 13.48 -0.17
N ASP A 121 -14.65 12.54 -1.06
CA ASP A 121 -15.10 12.59 -2.45
C ASP A 121 -16.62 12.35 -2.49
N ALA A 122 -17.36 13.28 -3.09
CA ALA A 122 -18.82 13.21 -3.21
C ALA A 122 -19.29 12.10 -4.18
N GLU A 123 -18.42 11.59 -5.04
CA GLU A 123 -18.72 10.48 -5.96
C GLU A 123 -18.57 9.09 -5.30
N LEU A 124 -18.19 9.03 -4.03
CA LEU A 124 -17.94 7.80 -3.27
C LEU A 124 -18.78 7.78 -1.98
N GLY A 125 -19.30 6.61 -1.61
CA GLY A 125 -20.11 6.45 -0.39
C GLY A 125 -19.34 6.83 0.88
N PRO A 126 -20.03 7.30 1.94
CA PRO A 126 -19.38 7.61 3.21
C PRO A 126 -18.75 6.34 3.80
N ASN A 127 -17.52 6.45 4.29
CA ASN A 127 -16.71 5.32 4.79
C ASN A 127 -16.32 4.24 3.76
N ALA A 128 -16.73 4.35 2.49
CA ALA A 128 -16.35 3.36 1.49
C ALA A 128 -14.83 3.40 1.25
N TYR A 129 -14.23 2.23 1.05
CA TYR A 129 -12.84 2.12 0.64
C TYR A 129 -12.72 1.98 -0.88
N ALA A 130 -11.83 2.76 -1.48
CA ALA A 130 -11.51 2.70 -2.90
C ALA A 130 -9.98 2.76 -3.12
N THR A 131 -9.48 2.16 -4.19
CA THR A 131 -8.04 2.06 -4.46
C THR A 131 -7.58 3.18 -5.39
N GLY A 132 -6.52 3.89 -5.00
CA GLY A 132 -5.79 4.84 -5.83
C GLY A 132 -4.31 4.50 -5.93
N GLN A 133 -3.54 5.43 -6.50
CA GLN A 133 -2.10 5.27 -6.69
C GLN A 133 -1.37 6.57 -6.40
N ALA A 134 -0.17 6.44 -5.85
CA ALA A 134 0.82 7.49 -5.70
C ALA A 134 2.13 7.09 -6.41
N LEU A 135 2.80 8.05 -7.01
CA LEU A 135 4.09 7.88 -7.66
C LEU A 135 5.16 8.59 -6.83
N PHE A 136 6.17 7.85 -6.41
CA PHE A 136 7.33 8.37 -5.68
C PHE A 136 8.59 8.30 -6.54
N ALA A 137 9.57 9.16 -6.26
CA ALA A 137 10.82 9.15 -6.99
C ALA A 137 11.65 7.89 -6.67
N ALA A 138 12.32 7.32 -7.68
CA ALA A 138 13.12 6.11 -7.50
C ALA A 138 14.43 6.37 -6.73
N ASP A 139 15.04 7.53 -6.95
CA ASP A 139 16.28 7.99 -6.31
C ASP A 139 16.05 8.51 -4.88
N ASN A 140 14.87 9.08 -4.64
CA ASN A 140 14.39 9.47 -3.33
C ASN A 140 12.97 8.93 -3.06
N PRO A 141 12.84 7.71 -2.50
CA PRO A 141 11.54 7.09 -2.22
C PRO A 141 10.61 7.88 -1.27
N ALA A 142 11.11 8.89 -0.55
CA ALA A 142 10.26 9.75 0.27
C ALA A 142 9.59 10.88 -0.54
N LYS A 143 10.07 11.16 -1.75
CA LYS A 143 9.59 12.27 -2.58
C LYS A 143 8.38 11.85 -3.41
N LEU A 144 7.20 12.32 -3.01
CA LEU A 144 5.98 12.20 -3.81
C LEU A 144 6.10 13.04 -5.09
N LEU A 145 5.88 12.41 -6.24
CA LEU A 145 5.87 13.04 -7.56
C LEU A 145 4.46 13.32 -8.05
N ALA A 146 3.55 12.37 -7.84
CA ALA A 146 2.16 12.49 -8.23
C ALA A 146 1.26 11.61 -7.36
N ARG A 147 -0.02 11.95 -7.26
CA ARG A 147 -1.04 11.16 -6.58
C ARG A 147 -2.35 11.28 -7.35
N ALA A 148 -2.98 10.16 -7.67
CA ALA A 148 -4.21 10.14 -8.45
C ALA A 148 -5.34 10.86 -7.70
N ASP A 149 -6.06 11.77 -8.35
CA ASP A 149 -7.16 12.50 -7.70
C ASP A 149 -8.43 11.67 -7.51
N LYS A 150 -8.65 10.68 -8.38
CA LYS A 150 -9.76 9.73 -8.30
C LYS A 150 -9.24 8.31 -8.09
N PRO A 151 -10.00 7.44 -7.41
CA PRO A 151 -9.66 6.03 -7.33
C PRO A 151 -9.80 5.38 -8.71
N PHE A 152 -8.99 4.36 -9.00
CA PHE A 152 -9.08 3.57 -10.22
C PHE A 152 -9.90 2.28 -10.04
N LEU A 153 -10.17 1.89 -8.80
CA LEU A 153 -11.04 0.79 -8.41
C LEU A 153 -11.90 1.25 -7.23
N LYS A 154 -13.22 1.07 -7.31
CA LYS A 154 -14.17 1.43 -6.26
C LYS A 154 -15.33 0.42 -6.23
N PRO A 155 -16.11 0.35 -5.14
CA PRO A 155 -17.26 -0.53 -5.06
C PRO A 155 -18.33 -0.21 -6.12
N GLU A 156 -18.57 -1.13 -7.05
CA GLU A 156 -19.57 -1.00 -8.12
C GLU A 156 -20.55 -2.18 -8.11
N MET A 157 -20.04 -3.38 -7.86
CA MET A 157 -20.82 -4.61 -7.82
C MET A 157 -21.53 -4.80 -6.47
N PRO A 158 -22.67 -5.50 -6.42
CA PRO A 158 -23.41 -5.70 -5.17
C PRO A 158 -22.56 -6.28 -4.02
N PHE A 159 -21.67 -7.23 -4.34
CA PHE A 159 -20.78 -7.87 -3.36
C PHE A 159 -19.59 -7.02 -2.91
N GLU A 160 -19.32 -5.89 -3.58
CA GLU A 160 -18.29 -4.91 -3.17
C GLU A 160 -18.90 -3.82 -2.30
N LYS A 161 -20.16 -3.48 -2.55
CA LYS A 161 -20.89 -2.37 -1.91
C LYS A 161 -21.33 -2.69 -0.49
N THR A 162 -21.49 -3.96 -0.13
CA THR A 162 -21.87 -4.39 1.21
C THR A 162 -21.52 -5.85 1.47
N GLY A 163 -21.37 -6.19 2.74
CA GLY A 163 -20.89 -7.47 3.26
C GLY A 163 -20.66 -7.34 4.77
N GLN A 164 -19.62 -7.97 5.29
CA GLN A 164 -19.15 -7.74 6.67
C GLN A 164 -18.79 -6.26 6.89
N TYR A 165 -18.21 -5.62 5.88
CA TYR A 165 -18.02 -4.17 5.85
C TYR A 165 -19.18 -3.47 5.12
N ALA A 166 -20.13 -2.95 5.89
CA ALA A 166 -21.40 -2.44 5.36
C ALA A 166 -21.29 -1.20 4.46
N ALA A 167 -20.20 -0.43 4.55
CA ALA A 167 -20.00 0.77 3.72
C ALA A 167 -19.40 0.47 2.33
N GLY A 168 -19.02 -0.78 2.09
CA GLY A 168 -18.39 -1.23 0.85
C GLY A 168 -16.88 -1.00 0.82
N THR A 169 -16.16 -1.98 0.26
CA THR A 169 -14.71 -1.88 0.05
C THR A 169 -14.29 -2.65 -1.19
N THR A 170 -13.37 -2.04 -1.95
CA THR A 170 -12.48 -2.74 -2.88
C THR A 170 -11.05 -2.56 -2.37
N PHE A 171 -10.59 -3.48 -1.53
CA PHE A 171 -9.30 -3.36 -0.83
C PHE A 171 -8.20 -4.10 -1.58
N ALA A 172 -7.39 -3.39 -2.37
CA ALA A 172 -6.33 -3.99 -3.16
C ALA A 172 -5.18 -4.46 -2.27
N GLU A 173 -4.73 -5.71 -2.45
CA GLU A 173 -3.69 -6.30 -1.60
C GLU A 173 -2.76 -7.28 -2.33
N GLY A 174 -3.18 -7.86 -3.47
CA GLY A 174 -2.33 -8.73 -4.29
C GLY A 174 -2.18 -8.21 -5.71
N LEU A 175 -0.94 -8.07 -6.20
CA LEU A 175 -0.66 -7.76 -7.61
C LEU A 175 0.33 -8.77 -8.17
N VAL A 176 -0.02 -9.41 -9.29
CA VAL A 176 0.87 -10.33 -9.99
C VAL A 176 0.93 -10.03 -11.49
N ALA A 177 2.11 -10.18 -12.06
CA ALA A 177 2.30 -10.29 -13.51
C ALA A 177 2.15 -11.76 -13.90
N PHE A 178 1.22 -12.06 -14.80
CA PHE A 178 1.01 -13.41 -15.29
C PHE A 178 0.53 -13.39 -16.75
N LYS A 179 1.24 -14.11 -17.63
CA LYS A 179 0.91 -14.22 -19.07
C LYS A 179 0.67 -12.86 -19.76
N GLY A 180 1.56 -11.89 -19.52
CA GLY A 180 1.49 -10.55 -20.12
C GLY A 180 0.36 -9.66 -19.57
N LYS A 181 -0.25 -10.03 -18.45
CA LYS A 181 -1.33 -9.28 -17.80
C LYS A 181 -1.01 -9.01 -16.33
N TRP A 182 -1.51 -7.89 -15.85
CA TRP A 182 -1.65 -7.61 -14.43
C TRP A 182 -2.93 -8.27 -13.91
N PHE A 183 -2.82 -8.99 -12.80
CA PHE A 183 -3.95 -9.46 -12.00
C PHE A 183 -3.88 -8.76 -10.64
N LEU A 184 -4.88 -7.93 -10.36
CA LEU A 184 -5.05 -7.25 -9.09
C LEU A 184 -6.12 -7.98 -8.28
N TYR A 185 -5.71 -8.65 -7.22
CA TYR A 185 -6.58 -9.27 -6.23
C TYR A 185 -6.92 -8.27 -5.12
N TYR A 186 -8.20 -8.20 -4.79
CA TYR A 186 -8.71 -7.27 -3.81
C TYR A 186 -9.80 -7.90 -2.93
N GLY A 187 -9.90 -7.46 -1.69
CA GLY A 187 -11.01 -7.81 -0.80
C GLY A 187 -12.28 -7.03 -1.17
N CYS A 188 -13.43 -7.70 -1.12
CA CYS A 188 -14.74 -7.13 -1.39
C CYS A 188 -15.58 -7.13 -0.11
N ALA A 189 -15.94 -5.96 0.39
CA ALA A 189 -16.78 -5.76 1.59
C ALA A 189 -16.39 -6.62 2.83
N ASP A 190 -15.08 -6.86 3.04
CA ASP A 190 -14.54 -7.77 4.08
C ASP A 190 -15.16 -9.19 4.04
N SER A 191 -15.51 -9.69 2.85
CA SER A 191 -16.28 -10.94 2.72
C SER A 191 -15.83 -11.85 1.58
N LEU A 192 -15.32 -11.30 0.48
CA LEU A 192 -14.91 -12.07 -0.69
C LEU A 192 -13.57 -11.57 -1.24
N VAL A 193 -12.99 -12.33 -2.16
CA VAL A 193 -11.84 -11.92 -2.96
C VAL A 193 -12.28 -11.73 -4.42
N GLY A 194 -12.05 -10.53 -4.95
CA GLY A 194 -12.25 -10.20 -6.36
C GLY A 194 -10.92 -10.15 -7.13
N VAL A 195 -11.01 -10.13 -8.47
CA VAL A 195 -9.86 -9.93 -9.34
C VAL A 195 -10.19 -8.99 -10.49
N ALA A 196 -9.31 -8.01 -10.73
CA ALA A 196 -9.35 -7.12 -11.88
C ALA A 196 -8.11 -7.36 -12.75
N ILE A 197 -8.28 -7.31 -14.08
CA ILE A 197 -7.24 -7.69 -15.04
C ILE A 197 -6.96 -6.53 -15.99
N ALA A 198 -5.68 -6.23 -16.22
CA ALA A 198 -5.23 -5.29 -17.23
C ALA A 198 -4.07 -5.87 -18.05
N ASN A 199 -3.86 -5.40 -19.27
CA ASN A 199 -2.66 -5.76 -20.05
C ASN A 199 -1.44 -5.02 -19.48
N ILE A 200 -0.29 -5.69 -19.44
CA ILE A 200 0.99 -5.01 -19.24
C ILE A 200 1.27 -4.22 -20.53
N ARG A 201 1.57 -2.93 -20.40
CA ARG A 201 1.88 -2.03 -21.52
C ARG A 201 3.31 -1.56 -21.44
#